data_AF-A0A087UC53-F1
#
_entry.id   AF-A0A087UC53-F1
#
_cell.length_a   1.000
_cell.length_b   1.000
_cell.length_c   1.000
_cell.angle_alpha   90.00
_cell.angle_beta   90.00
_cell.angle_gamma   90.00
#
_symmetry.space_group_name_H-M   'P 1'
#
loop_
_entity.id
_entity.type
_entity.pdbx_description
1 polymer ?
#
loop_
_entity_poly.entity_id
_entity_poly.type
_entity_poly.pdbx_seq_one_letter_code
_entity_poly.pdbx_strand_id
1 'polypeptide(L)'
;MKTELTDLTIGILDIYGFEIFQKNGFEQFCINYVNEKLQQIFIELTLKAEQEEYVQEGIKWNSIEYFNNKIVCDLIESKSSPSGIMCIVDDVCATMHAVNEGSDNQLLGKLSKAVGSHAHFQSAGAGFIIHHYAGKVTYDIEGFCEKNRDVLFTDIIQVMQSSENPFIRNLFPENVSGTIRSRPTTAGSKIKTQANQLVDALMKCTPHYIRCIKPNETKKPHDWEEDRVKHQVEYLGLKENIRVRRAGYAYRRPFKKFLHRYAILTKETWPSWTGDPKQGVIHVLKSVNMDDDNYQMGKTKIFIKAPESLFLLEEMRERKYDGYARVIQKAFRQYFARKQYQKLKEQASDLLVGKKERRRYSLNRNFIGDYIGLEDNPAIRALIGKRERIEFAETVNKYDRRFKVTKRDLILTPKCVYLIGREKVKKGPEKGCYREIIKRKIEIENISHVSLSTHQDDFIVIHVKNDYGSLLEITFKTEFLTLLNKKFQERTNKPLNIQFSD
;
A
#
# COMPACT_ATOMS: atom_id res chain seq x y z
N MET A 1 9.55 -27.47 -9.57
CA MET A 1 9.29 -26.38 -10.54
C MET A 1 10.05 -25.15 -10.10
N LYS A 2 11.21 -24.88 -10.70
CA LYS A 2 11.83 -23.55 -10.61
C LYS A 2 11.03 -22.66 -11.55
N THR A 3 10.27 -21.71 -11.00
CA THR A 3 9.62 -20.67 -11.81
C THR A 3 10.75 -19.81 -12.36
N GLU A 4 10.95 -19.82 -13.68
CA GLU A 4 11.78 -18.80 -14.33
C GLU A 4 11.17 -17.45 -13.98
N LEU A 5 11.90 -16.67 -13.18
CA LEU A 5 11.59 -15.27 -12.93
C LEU A 5 11.80 -14.55 -14.24
N THR A 6 10.72 -14.39 -15.00
CA THR A 6 10.68 -13.40 -16.07
C THR A 6 10.70 -12.04 -15.39
N ASP A 7 11.73 -11.24 -15.67
CA ASP A 7 11.85 -9.88 -15.13
C ASP A 7 10.66 -9.05 -15.62
N LEU A 8 9.67 -8.87 -14.75
CA LEU A 8 8.53 -7.99 -15.01
C LEU A 8 9.03 -6.54 -14.94
N THR A 9 8.88 -5.82 -16.05
CA THR A 9 9.25 -4.40 -16.14
C THR A 9 8.00 -3.53 -16.07
N ILE A 10 8.07 -2.41 -15.33
CA ILE A 10 7.04 -1.37 -15.33
C ILE A 10 7.57 -0.19 -16.14
N GLY A 11 6.89 0.11 -17.26
CA GLY A 11 7.16 1.30 -18.06
C GLY A 11 6.31 2.48 -17.59
N ILE A 12 6.93 3.66 -17.47
CA ILE A 12 6.23 4.92 -17.19
C ILE A 12 6.38 5.79 -18.44
N LEU A 13 5.24 6.24 -18.98
CA LEU A 13 5.19 7.13 -20.14
C LEU A 13 4.67 8.49 -19.67
N ASP A 14 5.54 9.51 -19.76
CA ASP A 14 5.19 10.91 -19.55
C ASP A 14 5.28 11.65 -20.88
N ILE A 15 4.20 12.33 -21.25
CA ILE A 15 4.03 12.94 -22.58
C ILE A 15 3.25 14.24 -22.46
N TYR A 16 3.44 15.11 -23.45
CA TYR A 16 2.56 16.25 -23.65
C TYR A 16 1.13 15.79 -23.89
N GLY A 17 0.19 16.43 -23.19
CA GLY A 17 -1.23 16.29 -23.48
C GLY A 17 -1.60 16.92 -24.83
N PHE A 18 -2.86 16.76 -25.21
CA PHE A 18 -3.40 17.39 -26.40
C PHE A 18 -3.30 18.93 -26.29
N GLU A 19 -2.74 19.59 -27.31
CA GLU A 19 -2.47 21.04 -27.31
C GLU A 19 -3.42 21.77 -28.27
N ILE A 20 -4.12 22.78 -27.74
CA ILE A 20 -4.94 23.70 -28.54
C ILE A 20 -4.61 25.12 -28.09
N PHE A 21 -3.80 25.80 -28.89
CA PHE A 21 -3.40 27.18 -28.69
C PHE A 21 -4.09 28.11 -29.70
N GLN A 22 -3.91 29.42 -29.50
CA GLN A 22 -4.38 30.43 -30.45
C GLN A 22 -3.68 30.32 -31.81
N LYS A 23 -2.39 29.95 -31.81
CA LYS A 23 -1.59 29.65 -33.01
C LYS A 23 -0.96 28.27 -32.85
N ASN A 24 -1.32 27.32 -33.71
CA ASN A 24 -0.80 25.94 -33.66
C ASN A 24 0.06 25.70 -34.90
N GLY A 25 1.34 25.34 -34.71
CA GLY A 25 2.26 25.05 -35.80
C GLY A 25 2.49 23.56 -36.03
N PHE A 26 3.58 23.25 -36.74
CA PHE A 26 4.03 21.88 -37.01
C PHE A 26 4.25 21.06 -35.72
N GLU A 27 4.80 21.67 -34.67
CA GLU A 27 5.08 20.99 -33.40
C GLU A 27 3.78 20.55 -32.71
N GLN A 28 2.77 21.43 -32.62
CA GLN A 28 1.45 21.08 -32.10
C GLN A 28 0.80 19.98 -32.93
N PHE A 29 0.95 20.04 -34.26
CA PHE A 29 0.44 18.99 -35.15
C PHE A 29 1.06 17.62 -34.84
N CYS A 30 2.38 17.56 -34.63
CA CYS A 30 3.06 16.34 -34.23
C CYS A 30 2.64 15.83 -32.85
N ILE A 31 2.53 16.73 -31.85
CA ILE A 31 2.08 16.39 -30.49
C ILE A 31 0.66 15.82 -30.52
N ASN A 32 -0.25 16.47 -31.24
CA ASN A 32 -1.64 16.06 -31.37
C ASN A 32 -1.78 14.74 -32.14
N TYR A 33 -0.95 14.48 -33.16
CA TYR A 33 -0.88 13.18 -33.83
C TYR A 33 -0.46 12.04 -32.88
N VAL A 34 0.58 12.25 -32.05
CA VAL A 34 0.97 11.23 -31.06
C VAL A 34 -0.15 10.96 -30.07
N ASN A 35 -0.85 12.01 -29.61
CA ASN A 35 -2.03 11.87 -28.76
C ASN A 35 -3.18 11.11 -29.46
N GLU A 36 -3.41 11.35 -30.75
CA GLU A 36 -4.39 10.63 -31.58
C GLU A 36 -4.11 9.12 -31.61
N LYS A 37 -2.82 8.75 -31.77
CA LYS A 37 -2.35 7.36 -31.79
C LYS A 37 -2.55 6.69 -30.44
N LEU A 38 -2.19 7.36 -29.35
CA LEU A 38 -2.38 6.83 -28.00
C LEU A 38 -3.85 6.69 -27.63
N GLN A 39 -4.70 7.61 -28.09
CA GLN A 39 -6.14 7.50 -27.91
C GLN A 39 -6.72 6.30 -28.69
N GLN A 40 -6.24 6.03 -29.91
CA GLN A 40 -6.62 4.82 -30.65
C GLN A 40 -6.24 3.54 -29.91
N ILE A 41 -5.02 3.46 -29.36
CA ILE A 41 -4.59 2.32 -28.54
C ILE A 41 -5.50 2.15 -27.33
N PHE A 42 -5.82 3.26 -26.64
CA PHE A 42 -6.70 3.23 -25.48
C PHE A 42 -8.05 2.61 -25.83
N ILE A 43 -8.65 3.02 -26.96
CA ILE A 43 -9.92 2.48 -27.46
C ILE A 43 -9.80 0.99 -27.78
N GLU A 44 -8.72 0.59 -28.46
CA GLU A 44 -8.51 -0.81 -28.86
C GLU A 44 -8.28 -1.74 -27.66
N LEU A 45 -7.34 -1.39 -26.76
CA LEU A 45 -7.00 -2.21 -25.60
C LEU A 45 -8.06 -2.19 -24.49
N THR A 46 -8.85 -1.11 -24.39
CA THR A 46 -9.83 -0.97 -23.31
C THR A 46 -11.23 -1.36 -23.77
N LEU A 47 -11.72 -0.77 -24.87
CA LEU A 47 -13.12 -0.93 -25.27
C LEU A 47 -13.30 -2.16 -26.16
N LYS A 48 -12.55 -2.23 -27.25
CA LYS A 48 -12.71 -3.30 -28.24
C LYS A 48 -12.36 -4.68 -27.65
N ALA A 49 -11.20 -4.79 -27.00
CA ALA A 49 -10.78 -6.04 -26.35
C ALA A 49 -11.76 -6.52 -25.26
N GLU A 50 -12.39 -5.58 -24.53
CA GLU A 50 -13.39 -5.92 -23.52
C GLU A 50 -14.69 -6.45 -24.13
N GLN A 51 -15.19 -5.81 -25.19
CA GLN A 51 -16.37 -6.27 -25.91
C GLN A 51 -16.14 -7.64 -26.57
N GLU A 52 -14.97 -7.86 -27.17
CA GLU A 52 -14.57 -9.15 -27.74
C GLU A 52 -14.50 -10.24 -26.67
N GLU A 53 -13.98 -9.94 -25.47
CA GLU A 53 -13.97 -10.88 -24.35
C GLU A 53 -15.40 -11.27 -23.92
N TYR A 54 -16.32 -10.31 -23.85
CA TYR A 54 -17.72 -10.59 -23.51
C TYR A 54 -18.40 -11.50 -24.53
N VAL A 55 -18.14 -11.28 -25.83
CA VAL A 55 -18.64 -12.15 -26.91
C VAL A 55 -18.05 -13.55 -26.79
N GLN A 56 -16.74 -13.68 -26.60
CA GLN A 56 -16.07 -14.97 -26.45
C GLN A 56 -16.62 -15.75 -25.25
N GLU A 57 -16.85 -15.07 -24.13
CA GLU A 57 -17.34 -15.65 -22.88
C GLU A 57 -18.86 -15.85 -22.84
N GLY A 58 -19.60 -15.35 -23.85
CA GLY A 58 -21.05 -15.49 -23.95
C GLY A 58 -21.82 -14.67 -22.90
N ILE A 59 -21.25 -13.55 -22.47
CA ILE A 59 -21.83 -12.65 -21.47
C ILE A 59 -22.97 -11.86 -22.12
N LYS A 60 -24.07 -11.64 -21.39
CA LYS A 60 -25.13 -10.75 -21.83
C LYS A 60 -24.71 -9.32 -21.53
N TRP A 61 -24.50 -8.52 -22.57
CA TRP A 61 -24.09 -7.12 -22.48
C TRP A 61 -24.68 -6.30 -23.64
N ASN A 62 -24.75 -4.99 -23.47
CA ASN A 62 -25.25 -4.08 -24.50
C ASN A 62 -24.07 -3.48 -25.26
N SER A 63 -24.07 -3.61 -26.59
CA SER A 63 -23.06 -2.96 -27.44
C SER A 63 -22.98 -1.47 -27.17
N ILE A 64 -21.79 -0.98 -26.87
CA ILE A 64 -21.54 0.44 -26.69
C ILE A 64 -20.82 0.93 -27.92
N GLU A 65 -21.48 1.79 -28.67
CA GLU A 65 -20.88 2.48 -29.80
C GLU A 65 -19.78 3.43 -29.29
N TYR A 66 -18.63 3.38 -29.96
CA TYR A 66 -17.51 4.28 -29.71
C TYR A 66 -17.00 4.83 -31.04
N PHE A 67 -16.44 6.03 -31.01
CA PHE A 67 -15.82 6.64 -32.19
C PHE A 67 -14.49 5.95 -32.50
N ASN A 68 -14.31 5.49 -33.74
CA ASN A 68 -13.08 4.85 -34.17
C ASN A 68 -12.05 5.91 -34.60
N ASN A 69 -11.07 6.13 -33.73
CA ASN A 69 -10.06 7.17 -33.93
C ASN A 69 -9.08 6.89 -35.07
N LYS A 70 -9.07 5.65 -35.57
CA LYS A 70 -8.24 5.23 -36.69
C LYS A 70 -8.42 6.10 -37.94
N ILE A 71 -9.62 6.61 -38.18
CA ILE A 71 -9.92 7.47 -39.34
C ILE A 71 -9.06 8.75 -39.33
N VAL A 72 -8.87 9.36 -38.15
CA VAL A 72 -8.06 10.57 -37.99
C VAL A 72 -6.56 10.23 -38.04
N CYS A 73 -6.16 9.11 -37.44
CA CYS A 73 -4.78 8.61 -37.57
C CYS A 73 -4.39 8.36 -39.04
N ASP A 74 -5.25 7.65 -39.78
CA ASP A 74 -5.03 7.31 -41.19
C ASP A 74 -5.00 8.58 -42.07
N LEU A 75 -5.86 9.58 -41.80
CA LEU A 75 -5.77 10.91 -42.45
C LEU A 75 -4.38 11.55 -42.30
N ILE A 76 -3.77 11.43 -41.14
CA ILE A 76 -2.47 12.06 -40.86
C ILE A 76 -1.31 11.22 -41.43
N GLU A 77 -1.35 9.90 -41.25
CA GLU A 77 -0.19 9.03 -41.45
C GLU A 77 -0.26 8.07 -42.64
N SER A 78 -1.39 7.93 -43.34
CA SER A 78 -1.54 6.93 -44.42
C SER A 78 -0.44 7.08 -45.47
N LYS A 79 0.22 5.96 -45.81
CA LYS A 79 1.14 5.87 -46.96
C LYS A 79 0.45 5.42 -48.24
N SER A 80 -0.80 4.95 -48.13
CA SER A 80 -1.61 4.44 -49.23
C SER A 80 -2.46 5.56 -49.84
N SER A 81 -3.08 5.34 -50.99
CA SER A 81 -3.99 6.32 -51.60
C SER A 81 -5.34 6.35 -50.86
N PRO A 82 -5.86 7.52 -50.43
CA PRO A 82 -5.24 8.84 -50.51
C PRO A 82 -4.12 9.05 -49.47
N SER A 83 -3.02 9.68 -49.90
CA SER A 83 -1.85 9.93 -49.05
C SER A 83 -2.20 10.82 -47.85
N GLY A 84 -1.70 10.44 -46.68
CA GLY A 84 -1.91 11.21 -45.45
C GLY A 84 -1.12 12.51 -45.44
N ILE A 85 -1.51 13.41 -44.53
CA ILE A 85 -0.92 14.77 -44.39
C ILE A 85 0.61 14.71 -44.28
N MET A 86 1.18 13.84 -43.45
CA MET A 86 2.64 13.74 -43.28
C MET A 86 3.36 13.38 -44.58
N CYS A 87 2.80 12.46 -45.38
CA CYS A 87 3.38 12.10 -46.67
C CYS A 87 3.34 13.25 -47.67
N ILE A 88 2.24 14.02 -47.68
CA ILE A 88 2.10 15.21 -48.53
C ILE A 88 3.12 16.28 -48.12
N VAL A 89 3.34 16.48 -46.82
CA VAL A 89 4.33 17.43 -46.30
C VAL A 89 5.74 17.01 -46.70
N ASP A 90 6.09 15.73 -46.53
CA ASP A 90 7.38 15.17 -46.94
C ASP A 90 7.62 15.35 -48.45
N ASP A 91 6.61 15.10 -49.27
CA ASP A 91 6.70 15.28 -50.72
C ASP A 91 6.91 16.75 -51.12
N VAL A 92 6.20 17.70 -50.48
CA VAL A 92 6.38 19.13 -50.75
C VAL A 92 7.77 19.59 -50.32
N CYS A 93 8.21 19.18 -49.12
CA CYS A 93 9.54 19.47 -48.60
C CYS A 93 10.63 18.96 -49.56
N ALA A 94 10.42 17.78 -50.15
CA ALA A 94 11.33 17.16 -51.10
C ALA A 94 11.38 17.88 -52.46
N THR A 95 10.25 18.43 -52.93
CA THR A 95 10.19 19.10 -54.23
C THR A 95 10.69 20.54 -54.22
N MET A 96 10.64 21.23 -53.08
CA MET A 96 10.92 22.67 -52.97
C MET A 96 12.22 22.99 -52.21
N HIS A 97 13.21 22.10 -52.24
CA HIS A 97 14.48 22.25 -51.50
C HIS A 97 15.26 23.53 -51.83
N ALA A 98 15.06 24.14 -53.01
CA ALA A 98 15.82 25.30 -53.48
C ALA A 98 15.12 26.65 -53.32
N VAL A 99 13.84 26.68 -52.92
CA VAL A 99 13.04 27.92 -52.81
C VAL A 99 12.23 27.87 -51.51
N ASN A 100 12.60 28.71 -50.54
CA ASN A 100 11.87 28.80 -49.27
C ASN A 100 10.54 29.57 -49.41
N GLU A 101 10.45 30.50 -50.35
CA GLU A 101 9.24 31.29 -50.58
C GLU A 101 8.14 30.46 -51.27
N GLY A 102 6.96 30.39 -50.64
CA GLY A 102 5.75 29.79 -51.22
C GLY A 102 5.59 28.27 -51.05
N SER A 103 6.54 27.58 -50.42
CA SER A 103 6.44 26.13 -50.15
C SER A 103 5.23 25.75 -49.30
N ASP A 104 4.95 26.53 -48.26
CA ASP A 104 3.79 26.35 -47.37
C ASP A 104 2.44 26.58 -48.09
N ASN A 105 2.36 27.58 -48.98
CA ASN A 105 1.15 27.80 -49.80
C ASN A 105 0.90 26.65 -50.78
N GLN A 106 1.97 26.10 -51.36
CA GLN A 106 1.86 24.92 -52.21
C GLN A 106 1.43 23.68 -51.42
N LEU A 107 1.92 23.52 -50.18
CA LEU A 107 1.46 22.49 -49.27
C LEU A 107 -0.04 22.59 -49.03
N LEU A 108 -0.55 23.79 -48.70
CA LEU A 108 -1.98 24.01 -48.48
C LEU A 108 -2.83 23.65 -49.72
N GLY A 109 -2.34 24.01 -50.91
CA GLY A 109 -2.97 23.64 -52.18
C GLY A 109 -3.01 22.12 -52.41
N LYS A 110 -1.91 21.41 -52.14
CA LYS A 110 -1.85 19.95 -52.26
C LYS A 110 -2.73 19.25 -51.22
N LEU A 111 -2.75 19.72 -49.97
CA LEU A 111 -3.61 19.19 -48.92
C LEU A 111 -5.09 19.33 -49.30
N SER A 112 -5.49 20.52 -49.75
CA SER A 112 -6.87 20.77 -50.20
C SER A 112 -7.28 19.86 -51.37
N LYS A 113 -6.35 19.55 -52.29
CA LYS A 113 -6.62 18.64 -53.41
C LYS A 113 -6.67 17.17 -52.99
N ALA A 114 -5.80 16.73 -52.08
CA ALA A 114 -5.64 15.33 -51.72
C ALA A 114 -6.63 14.86 -50.64
N VAL A 115 -6.87 15.69 -49.62
CA VAL A 115 -7.68 15.35 -48.44
C VAL A 115 -8.84 16.32 -48.18
N GLY A 116 -9.09 17.28 -49.10
CA GLY A 116 -10.10 18.33 -48.93
C GLY A 116 -11.54 17.85 -48.76
N SER A 117 -11.88 16.65 -49.24
CA SER A 117 -13.21 16.04 -49.08
C SER A 117 -13.35 15.17 -47.83
N HIS A 118 -12.29 15.02 -47.04
CA HIS A 118 -12.31 14.16 -45.86
C HIS A 118 -13.09 14.82 -44.71
N ALA A 119 -13.99 14.08 -44.05
CA ALA A 119 -14.89 14.62 -43.01
C ALA A 119 -14.16 15.26 -41.80
N HIS A 120 -12.91 14.85 -41.57
CA HIS A 120 -12.06 15.37 -40.50
C HIS A 120 -11.06 16.43 -40.95
N PHE A 121 -11.13 16.91 -42.19
CA PHE A 121 -10.25 17.94 -42.72
C PHE A 121 -11.08 19.10 -43.27
N GLN A 122 -10.62 20.32 -43.00
CA GLN A 122 -11.20 21.53 -43.58
C GLN A 122 -10.08 22.52 -43.91
N SER A 123 -10.11 23.08 -45.12
CA SER A 123 -9.17 24.14 -45.52
C SER A 123 -9.51 25.47 -44.84
N ALA A 124 -8.51 26.23 -44.41
CA ALA A 124 -8.64 27.55 -43.81
C ALA A 124 -7.73 28.57 -44.53
N GLY A 125 -8.08 29.85 -44.51
CA GLY A 125 -7.39 30.85 -45.35
C GLY A 125 -5.86 30.90 -45.19
N ALA A 126 -5.36 30.79 -43.96
CA ALA A 126 -3.93 30.78 -43.64
C ALA A 126 -3.42 29.39 -43.17
N GLY A 127 -4.16 28.31 -43.42
CA GLY A 127 -3.84 27.01 -42.83
C GLY A 127 -4.89 25.94 -43.04
N PHE A 128 -5.00 24.99 -42.12
CA PHE A 128 -6.02 23.93 -42.20
C PHE A 128 -6.53 23.54 -40.82
N ILE A 129 -7.71 22.92 -40.80
CA ILE A 129 -8.38 22.47 -39.59
C ILE A 129 -8.46 20.95 -39.64
N ILE A 130 -8.10 20.32 -38.52
CA ILE A 130 -8.34 18.88 -38.30
C ILE A 130 -9.38 18.73 -37.19
N HIS A 131 -10.36 17.87 -37.43
CA HIS A 131 -11.33 17.45 -36.42
C HIS A 131 -10.75 16.25 -35.65
N HIS A 132 -10.03 16.52 -34.57
CA HIS A 132 -9.46 15.51 -33.67
C HIS A 132 -10.50 14.98 -32.69
N TYR A 133 -10.18 13.89 -31.98
CA TYR A 133 -11.03 13.38 -30.89
C TYR A 133 -11.30 14.42 -29.80
N ALA A 134 -10.34 15.32 -29.57
CA ALA A 134 -10.40 16.35 -28.53
C ALA A 134 -11.08 17.65 -29.00
N GLY A 135 -11.41 17.78 -30.29
CA GLY A 135 -12.02 18.98 -30.85
C GLY A 135 -11.37 19.43 -32.17
N LYS A 136 -11.85 20.58 -32.68
CA LYS A 136 -11.31 21.18 -33.91
C LYS A 136 -10.06 21.98 -33.60
N VAL A 137 -8.96 21.69 -34.29
CA VAL A 137 -7.71 22.44 -34.15
C VAL A 137 -7.36 23.09 -35.47
N THR A 138 -7.13 24.41 -35.43
CA THR A 138 -6.65 25.17 -36.59
C THR A 138 -5.14 25.25 -36.55
N TYR A 139 -4.48 24.73 -37.59
CA TYR A 139 -3.04 24.77 -37.78
C TYR A 139 -2.67 25.85 -38.77
N ASP A 140 -1.72 26.70 -38.39
CA ASP A 140 -1.08 27.67 -39.27
C ASP A 140 -0.06 26.95 -40.15
N ILE A 141 -0.08 27.27 -41.45
CA ILE A 141 0.84 26.67 -42.42
C ILE A 141 2.21 27.34 -42.41
N GLU A 142 2.34 28.53 -41.83
CA GLU A 142 3.59 29.29 -41.79
C GLU A 142 4.73 28.49 -41.13
N GLY A 143 5.80 28.24 -41.89
CA GLY A 143 7.00 27.54 -41.43
C GLY A 143 6.83 26.03 -41.29
N PHE A 144 5.72 25.46 -41.77
CA PHE A 144 5.41 24.03 -41.62
C PHE A 144 6.41 23.16 -42.39
N CYS A 145 6.75 23.54 -43.62
CA CYS A 145 7.75 22.82 -44.42
C CYS A 145 9.17 22.96 -43.89
N GLU A 146 9.55 24.15 -43.42
CA GLU A 146 10.88 24.39 -42.85
C GLU A 146 11.13 23.52 -41.61
N LYS A 147 10.17 23.53 -40.68
CA LYS A 147 10.24 22.75 -39.44
C LYS A 147 10.23 21.23 -39.69
N ASN A 148 9.53 20.77 -40.73
CA ASN A 148 9.53 19.34 -41.06
C ASN A 148 10.86 18.87 -41.67
N ARG A 149 11.57 19.72 -42.40
CA ARG A 149 12.83 19.34 -43.06
C ARG A 149 13.85 18.84 -42.03
N ASP A 150 14.04 19.56 -40.93
CA ASP A 150 14.93 19.16 -39.81
C ASP A 150 16.32 18.69 -40.31
N VAL A 151 16.84 19.34 -41.36
CA VAL A 151 18.11 18.99 -42.00
C VAL A 151 19.19 19.98 -41.57
N LEU A 152 20.24 19.46 -40.93
CA LEU A 152 21.52 20.16 -40.83
C LEU A 152 22.32 19.93 -42.11
N PHE A 153 22.93 21.00 -42.63
CA PHE A 153 23.83 20.87 -43.77
C PHE A 153 25.03 19.98 -43.41
N THR A 154 25.43 19.12 -44.34
CA THR A 154 26.54 18.17 -44.15
C THR A 154 27.84 18.85 -43.75
N ASP A 155 28.08 20.05 -44.28
CA ASP A 155 29.29 20.83 -44.03
C ASP A 155 29.36 21.28 -42.56
N ILE A 156 28.22 21.58 -41.94
CA ILE A 156 28.13 21.93 -40.51
C ILE A 156 28.47 20.71 -39.65
N ILE A 157 27.95 19.53 -40.03
CA ILE A 157 28.26 18.27 -39.33
C ILE A 157 29.77 17.98 -39.42
N GLN A 158 30.39 18.15 -40.59
CA GLN A 158 31.82 17.97 -40.79
C GLN A 158 32.66 18.94 -39.95
N VAL A 159 32.24 20.20 -39.84
CA VAL A 159 32.90 21.20 -38.96
C VAL A 159 32.80 20.80 -37.50
N MET A 160 31.65 20.30 -37.04
CA MET A 160 31.53 19.83 -35.66
C MET A 160 32.38 18.59 -35.39
N GLN A 161 32.51 17.70 -36.37
CA GLN A 161 33.35 16.51 -36.30
C GLN A 161 34.86 16.82 -36.36
N SER A 162 35.27 17.97 -36.91
CA SER A 162 36.67 18.43 -36.89
C SER A 162 37.09 19.06 -35.56
N SER A 163 36.15 19.23 -34.62
CA SER A 163 36.45 19.76 -33.29
C SER A 163 37.50 18.93 -32.55
N GLU A 164 38.43 19.61 -31.87
CA GLU A 164 39.40 18.98 -30.97
C GLU A 164 38.73 18.43 -29.69
N ASN A 165 37.53 18.90 -29.35
CA ASN A 165 36.80 18.46 -28.18
C ASN A 165 36.07 17.13 -28.45
N PRO A 166 36.45 16.02 -27.76
CA PRO A 166 35.80 14.72 -27.95
C PRO A 166 34.30 14.75 -27.65
N PHE A 167 33.84 15.59 -26.71
CA PHE A 167 32.43 15.74 -26.40
C PHE A 167 31.64 16.27 -27.60
N ILE A 168 32.17 17.28 -28.29
CA ILE A 168 31.51 17.85 -29.48
C ILE A 168 31.44 16.81 -30.60
N ARG A 169 32.54 16.09 -30.87
CA ARG A 169 32.52 15.01 -31.89
C ARG A 169 31.50 13.92 -31.56
N ASN A 170 31.36 13.57 -30.28
CA ASN A 170 30.40 12.54 -29.84
C ASN A 170 28.92 12.98 -30.00
N LEU A 171 28.63 14.28 -30.08
CA LEU A 171 27.27 14.78 -30.33
C LEU A 171 26.83 14.63 -31.80
N PHE A 172 27.77 14.41 -32.72
CA PHE A 172 27.52 14.29 -34.17
C PHE A 172 28.04 12.94 -34.70
N PRO A 173 27.39 11.81 -34.36
CA PRO A 173 27.85 10.47 -34.71
C PRO A 173 27.59 10.10 -36.19
N GLU A 174 26.99 10.98 -36.99
CA GLU A 174 26.60 10.69 -38.37
C GLU A 174 27.80 10.43 -39.28
N ASN A 175 27.75 9.36 -40.08
CA ASN A 175 28.79 9.10 -41.08
C ASN A 175 28.56 9.96 -42.33
N VAL A 176 29.29 11.08 -42.45
CA VAL A 176 29.18 12.01 -43.58
C VAL A 176 30.11 11.63 -44.75
N SER A 177 30.95 10.60 -44.59
CA SER A 177 32.04 10.23 -45.50
C SER A 177 31.63 9.43 -46.75
N GLY A 178 30.39 9.59 -47.25
CA GLY A 178 29.93 8.88 -48.44
C GLY A 178 28.76 9.57 -49.14
N THR A 179 28.58 9.30 -50.44
CA THR A 179 27.38 9.71 -51.18
C THR A 179 26.16 8.97 -50.65
N ILE A 180 25.53 9.51 -49.61
CA ILE A 180 24.25 9.00 -49.09
C ILE A 180 23.19 9.28 -50.16
N ARG A 181 22.80 8.24 -50.92
CA ARG A 181 21.75 8.32 -51.95
C ARG A 181 20.32 8.29 -51.37
N SER A 182 20.15 8.17 -50.06
CA SER A 182 18.83 8.17 -49.42
C SER A 182 18.44 9.59 -48.99
N ARG A 183 17.17 9.95 -49.22
CA ARG A 183 16.60 11.23 -48.79
C ARG A 183 16.81 11.43 -47.27
N PRO A 184 17.13 12.64 -46.80
CA PRO A 184 17.17 12.94 -45.38
C PRO A 184 15.84 12.59 -44.72
N THR A 185 15.89 12.06 -43.49
CA THR A 185 14.67 11.78 -42.74
C THR A 185 14.09 13.08 -42.20
N THR A 186 12.81 13.35 -42.49
CA THR A 186 12.09 14.51 -41.96
C THR A 186 11.68 14.30 -40.50
N ALA A 187 11.44 15.38 -39.78
CA ALA A 187 10.93 15.32 -38.41
C ALA A 187 9.61 14.53 -38.34
N GLY A 188 8.69 14.74 -39.27
CA GLY A 188 7.43 14.00 -39.35
C GLY A 188 7.64 12.50 -39.52
N SER A 189 8.56 12.09 -40.41
CA SER A 189 8.91 10.67 -40.60
C SER A 189 9.55 10.03 -39.37
N LYS A 190 10.44 10.76 -38.65
CA LYS A 190 11.05 10.29 -37.40
C LYS A 190 9.99 10.09 -36.31
N ILE A 191 9.14 11.10 -36.08
CA ILE A 191 8.07 11.08 -35.07
C ILE A 191 7.08 9.95 -35.35
N LYS A 192 6.65 9.79 -36.61
CA LYS A 192 5.78 8.67 -37.01
C LYS A 192 6.41 7.31 -36.72
N THR A 193 7.70 7.14 -37.01
CA THR A 193 8.39 5.87 -36.77
C THR A 193 8.48 5.57 -35.28
N GLN A 194 8.88 6.55 -34.47
CA GLN A 194 8.96 6.42 -33.01
C GLN A 194 7.58 6.18 -32.37
N ALA A 195 6.54 6.87 -32.83
CA ALA A 195 5.18 6.70 -32.34
C ALA A 195 4.67 5.27 -32.60
N ASN A 196 4.92 4.72 -33.79
CA ASN A 196 4.53 3.33 -34.11
C ASN A 196 5.32 2.31 -33.29
N GLN A 197 6.62 2.51 -33.06
CA GLN A 197 7.42 1.65 -32.17
C GLN A 197 6.90 1.70 -30.72
N LEU A 198 6.52 2.88 -30.23
CA LEU A 198 5.90 3.05 -28.93
C LEU A 198 4.56 2.29 -28.86
N VAL A 199 3.71 2.42 -29.88
CA VAL A 199 2.44 1.69 -29.99
C VAL A 199 2.68 0.18 -29.87
N ASP A 200 3.62 -0.36 -30.64
CA ASP A 200 3.95 -1.80 -30.65
C ASP A 200 4.46 -2.31 -29.29
N ALA A 201 5.18 -1.46 -28.55
CA ALA A 201 5.60 -1.78 -27.19
C ALA A 201 4.42 -1.78 -26.21
N LEU A 202 3.56 -0.75 -26.26
CA LEU A 202 2.40 -0.61 -25.37
C LEU A 202 1.37 -1.74 -25.56
N MET A 203 1.18 -2.21 -26.81
CA MET A 203 0.26 -3.31 -27.12
C MET A 203 0.67 -4.65 -26.48
N LYS A 204 1.92 -4.80 -26.04
CA LYS A 204 2.43 -6.01 -25.35
C LYS A 204 2.29 -5.93 -23.82
N CYS A 205 1.83 -4.80 -23.28
CA CYS A 205 1.78 -4.54 -21.85
C CYS A 205 0.34 -4.51 -21.32
N THR A 206 0.18 -4.56 -19.98
CA THR A 206 -1.10 -4.23 -19.33
C THR A 206 -1.12 -2.73 -19.02
N PRO A 207 -1.99 -1.93 -19.66
CA PRO A 207 -1.94 -0.48 -19.50
C PRO A 207 -2.63 -0.02 -18.21
N HIS A 208 -2.03 0.98 -17.56
CA HIS A 208 -2.60 1.72 -16.45
C HIS A 208 -2.57 3.21 -16.76
N TYR A 209 -3.74 3.85 -16.79
CA TYR A 209 -3.87 5.25 -17.22
C TYR A 209 -4.02 6.17 -16.01
N ILE A 210 -3.20 7.23 -15.97
CA ILE A 210 -3.33 8.36 -15.04
C ILE A 210 -3.63 9.59 -15.89
N ARG A 211 -4.76 10.27 -15.61
CA ARG A 211 -5.18 11.47 -16.33
C ARG A 211 -5.00 12.68 -15.41
N CYS A 212 -4.03 13.51 -15.73
CA CYS A 212 -3.76 14.75 -15.00
C CYS A 212 -4.71 15.86 -15.50
N ILE A 213 -5.25 16.65 -14.57
CA ILE A 213 -6.13 17.79 -14.85
C ILE A 213 -5.47 19.05 -14.32
N LYS A 214 -5.36 20.07 -15.18
CA LYS A 214 -4.85 21.39 -14.82
C LYS A 214 -5.98 22.23 -14.20
N PRO A 215 -5.87 22.67 -12.93
CA PRO A 215 -6.96 23.36 -12.26
C PRO A 215 -7.10 24.84 -12.67
N ASN A 216 -6.01 25.49 -13.08
CA ASN A 216 -5.95 26.89 -13.48
C ASN A 216 -4.74 27.17 -14.38
N GLU A 217 -4.77 28.27 -15.14
CA GLU A 217 -3.65 28.79 -15.93
C GLU A 217 -2.75 29.73 -15.13
N THR A 218 -3.24 30.28 -14.01
CA THR A 218 -2.53 31.23 -13.14
C THR A 218 -1.34 30.60 -12.39
N LYS A 219 -1.25 29.27 -12.37
CA LYS A 219 -0.26 28.46 -11.65
C LYS A 219 -0.30 28.67 -10.13
N LYS A 220 -1.48 28.99 -9.58
CA LYS A 220 -1.67 29.20 -8.13
C LYS A 220 -2.27 27.97 -7.45
N PRO A 221 -1.82 27.62 -6.24
CA PRO A 221 -2.50 26.61 -5.44
C PRO A 221 -3.90 27.12 -5.04
N HIS A 222 -4.86 26.20 -4.90
CA HIS A 222 -6.24 26.49 -4.50
C HIS A 222 -7.02 27.45 -5.42
N ASP A 223 -6.57 27.62 -6.66
CA ASP A 223 -7.29 28.38 -7.69
C ASP A 223 -7.95 27.40 -8.68
N TRP A 224 -9.21 27.65 -9.03
CA TRP A 224 -10.05 26.71 -9.80
C TRP A 224 -10.80 27.42 -10.92
N GLU A 225 -10.46 27.06 -12.16
CA GLU A 225 -11.12 27.54 -13.37
C GLU A 225 -12.08 26.47 -13.89
N GLU A 226 -13.37 26.62 -13.59
CA GLU A 226 -14.39 25.61 -13.89
C GLU A 226 -14.50 25.29 -15.38
N ASP A 227 -14.54 26.30 -16.24
CA ASP A 227 -14.62 26.11 -17.70
C ASP A 227 -13.40 25.37 -18.25
N ARG A 228 -12.20 25.65 -17.71
CA ARG A 228 -10.95 25.00 -18.11
C ARG A 228 -10.93 23.53 -17.71
N VAL A 229 -11.38 23.21 -16.50
CA VAL A 229 -11.48 21.83 -16.04
C VAL A 229 -12.57 21.08 -16.78
N LYS A 230 -13.74 21.69 -16.98
CA LYS A 230 -14.85 21.09 -17.73
C LYS A 230 -14.44 20.73 -19.15
N HIS A 231 -13.78 21.65 -19.85
CA HIS A 231 -13.23 21.39 -21.17
C HIS A 231 -12.28 20.19 -21.16
N GLN A 232 -11.37 20.09 -20.17
CA GLN A 232 -10.48 18.94 -20.00
C GLN A 232 -11.21 17.62 -19.78
N VAL A 233 -12.24 17.61 -18.94
CA VAL A 233 -13.05 16.41 -18.68
C VAL A 233 -13.75 15.93 -19.95
N GLU A 234 -14.26 16.85 -20.76
CA GLU A 234 -14.93 16.57 -22.03
C GLU A 234 -13.95 16.05 -23.09
N TYR A 235 -12.85 16.75 -23.37
CA TYR A 235 -11.95 16.33 -24.45
C TYR A 235 -11.12 15.08 -24.12
N LEU A 236 -10.81 14.84 -22.83
CA LEU A 236 -10.18 13.58 -22.40
C LEU A 236 -11.16 12.39 -22.41
N GLY A 237 -12.44 12.63 -22.69
CA GLY A 237 -13.49 11.61 -22.74
C GLY A 237 -13.68 10.90 -21.40
N LEU A 238 -13.45 11.59 -20.27
CA LEU A 238 -13.48 10.94 -18.95
C LEU A 238 -14.88 10.42 -18.61
N LYS A 239 -15.91 11.17 -19.00
CA LYS A 239 -17.31 10.80 -18.77
C LYS A 239 -17.68 9.54 -19.55
N GLU A 240 -17.26 9.45 -20.80
CA GLU A 240 -17.48 8.30 -21.69
C GLU A 240 -16.72 7.08 -21.16
N ASN A 241 -15.47 7.26 -20.73
CA ASN A 241 -14.67 6.20 -20.11
C ASN A 241 -15.34 5.63 -18.86
N ILE A 242 -15.90 6.48 -18.01
CA ILE A 242 -16.64 6.05 -16.81
C ILE A 242 -17.94 5.35 -17.21
N ARG A 243 -18.68 5.86 -18.20
CA ARG A 243 -19.91 5.22 -18.70
C ARG A 243 -19.66 3.81 -19.20
N VAL A 244 -18.61 3.60 -20.01
CA VAL A 244 -18.25 2.26 -20.49
C VAL A 244 -17.88 1.36 -19.30
N ARG A 245 -17.01 1.82 -18.40
CA ARG A 245 -16.61 1.01 -17.23
C ARG A 245 -17.77 0.64 -16.32
N ARG A 246 -18.78 1.51 -16.17
CA ARG A 246 -19.99 1.23 -15.36
C ARG A 246 -20.98 0.31 -16.05
N ALA A 247 -21.05 0.36 -17.38
CA ALA A 247 -21.86 -0.57 -18.17
C ALA A 247 -21.21 -1.95 -18.30
N GLY A 248 -19.88 -2.03 -18.17
CA GLY A 248 -19.11 -3.26 -18.11
C GLY A 248 -19.09 -3.92 -16.73
N TYR A 249 -18.19 -4.89 -16.56
CA TYR A 249 -17.99 -5.61 -15.30
C TYR A 249 -16.74 -5.10 -14.57
N ALA A 250 -16.93 -4.61 -13.35
CA ALA A 250 -15.84 -4.10 -12.51
C ALA A 250 -14.75 -5.15 -12.22
N TYR A 251 -15.11 -6.44 -12.20
CA TYR A 251 -14.15 -7.50 -11.90
C TYR A 251 -14.36 -8.73 -12.78
N ARG A 252 -13.24 -9.25 -13.31
CA ARG A 252 -13.19 -10.38 -14.24
C ARG A 252 -12.04 -11.30 -13.88
N ARG A 253 -12.31 -12.58 -13.57
CA ARG A 253 -11.24 -13.55 -13.31
C ARG A 253 -11.59 -14.96 -13.76
N PRO A 254 -10.60 -15.77 -14.19
CA PRO A 254 -10.78 -17.20 -14.38
C PRO A 254 -11.29 -17.88 -13.11
N PHE A 255 -12.23 -18.82 -13.26
CA PHE A 255 -12.86 -19.50 -12.11
C PHE A 255 -11.85 -20.11 -11.13
N LYS A 256 -10.79 -20.75 -11.64
CA LYS A 256 -9.73 -21.34 -10.81
C LYS A 256 -9.00 -20.29 -9.96
N LYS A 257 -8.70 -19.12 -10.53
CA LYS A 257 -8.02 -18.03 -9.80
C LYS A 257 -8.96 -17.41 -8.76
N PHE A 258 -10.25 -17.28 -9.09
CA PHE A 258 -11.26 -16.82 -8.14
C PHE A 258 -11.39 -17.78 -6.94
N LEU A 259 -11.50 -19.08 -7.22
CA LEU A 259 -11.56 -20.11 -6.20
C LEU A 259 -10.32 -20.12 -5.32
N HIS A 260 -9.13 -20.08 -5.89
CA HIS A 260 -7.89 -20.03 -5.12
C HIS A 260 -7.87 -18.84 -4.14
N ARG A 261 -8.47 -17.70 -4.51
CA ARG A 261 -8.55 -16.51 -3.65
C ARG A 261 -9.63 -16.61 -2.58
N TYR A 262 -10.81 -17.10 -2.93
CA TYR A 262 -12.02 -16.98 -2.10
C TYR A 262 -12.57 -18.32 -1.55
N ALA A 263 -11.94 -19.45 -1.83
CA ALA A 263 -12.35 -20.76 -1.29
C ALA A 263 -12.44 -20.80 0.25
N ILE A 264 -11.72 -19.90 0.94
CA ILE A 264 -11.77 -19.79 2.41
C ILE A 264 -13.13 -19.31 2.96
N LEU A 265 -13.97 -18.72 2.11
CA LEU A 265 -15.25 -18.16 2.54
C LEU A 265 -16.24 -19.25 2.97
N THR A 266 -16.15 -20.45 2.37
CA THR A 266 -17.14 -21.53 2.55
C THR A 266 -16.47 -22.84 2.95
N LYS A 267 -17.20 -23.70 3.68
CA LYS A 267 -16.67 -25.00 4.11
C LYS A 267 -16.58 -26.00 2.95
N GLU A 268 -17.44 -25.83 1.95
CA GLU A 268 -17.56 -26.68 0.76
C GLU A 268 -16.37 -26.48 -0.18
N THR A 269 -15.81 -25.27 -0.23
CA THR A 269 -14.71 -24.91 -1.12
C THR A 269 -13.35 -24.93 -0.42
N TRP A 270 -13.32 -24.76 0.90
CA TRP A 270 -12.11 -24.84 1.71
C TRP A 270 -11.70 -26.29 2.03
N PRO A 271 -10.40 -26.66 2.04
CA PRO A 271 -9.23 -25.85 1.72
C PRO A 271 -8.87 -25.82 0.23
N SER A 272 -9.43 -26.74 -0.54
CA SER A 272 -9.22 -26.82 -1.99
C SER A 272 -10.45 -27.42 -2.65
N TRP A 273 -10.90 -26.79 -3.72
CA TRP A 273 -12.01 -27.26 -4.53
C TRP A 273 -11.52 -28.23 -5.62
N THR A 274 -12.12 -29.41 -5.69
CA THR A 274 -11.73 -30.48 -6.63
C THR A 274 -12.77 -30.74 -7.73
N GLY A 275 -13.97 -30.18 -7.62
CA GLY A 275 -15.04 -30.33 -8.60
C GLY A 275 -14.93 -29.36 -9.78
N ASP A 276 -16.03 -29.23 -10.53
CA ASP A 276 -16.14 -28.24 -11.60
C ASP A 276 -15.95 -26.81 -11.06
N PRO A 277 -15.02 -26.00 -11.61
CA PRO A 277 -14.75 -24.66 -11.09
C PRO A 277 -15.96 -23.73 -11.04
N LYS A 278 -16.94 -23.84 -11.96
CA LYS A 278 -18.13 -22.98 -11.92
C LYS A 278 -18.97 -23.27 -10.68
N GLN A 279 -19.17 -24.55 -10.37
CA GLN A 279 -19.93 -24.95 -9.17
C GLN A 279 -19.27 -24.45 -7.89
N GLY A 280 -17.93 -24.53 -7.79
CA GLY A 280 -17.21 -23.98 -6.65
C GLY A 280 -17.42 -22.47 -6.50
N VAL A 281 -17.39 -21.71 -7.61
CA VAL A 281 -17.64 -20.27 -7.59
C VAL A 281 -19.06 -19.98 -7.11
N ILE A 282 -20.06 -20.76 -7.54
CA ILE A 282 -21.44 -20.63 -7.06
C ILE A 282 -21.53 -20.82 -5.54
N HIS A 283 -20.83 -21.81 -4.97
CA HIS A 283 -20.78 -21.97 -3.50
C HIS A 283 -20.23 -20.73 -2.80
N VAL A 284 -19.14 -20.15 -3.31
CA VAL A 284 -18.56 -18.92 -2.78
C VAL A 284 -19.56 -17.76 -2.85
N LEU A 285 -20.19 -17.53 -4.00
CA LEU A 285 -21.13 -16.42 -4.18
C LEU A 285 -22.37 -16.57 -3.28
N LYS A 286 -22.88 -17.80 -3.11
CA LYS A 286 -23.98 -18.09 -2.19
C LYS A 286 -23.61 -17.82 -0.73
N SER A 287 -22.36 -18.10 -0.32
CA SER A 287 -21.94 -17.87 1.07
C SER A 287 -21.96 -16.41 1.50
N VAL A 288 -21.88 -15.49 0.53
CA VAL A 288 -21.93 -14.05 0.75
C VAL A 288 -23.27 -13.44 0.37
N ASN A 289 -24.28 -14.26 0.03
CA ASN A 289 -25.59 -13.84 -0.47
C ASN A 289 -25.48 -12.84 -1.63
N MET A 290 -24.61 -13.12 -2.62
CA MET A 290 -24.49 -12.24 -3.79
C MET A 290 -25.71 -12.40 -4.70
N ASP A 291 -26.40 -11.29 -4.99
CA ASP A 291 -27.53 -11.28 -5.92
C ASP A 291 -27.09 -11.70 -7.33
N ASP A 292 -27.94 -12.47 -8.01
CA ASP A 292 -27.68 -12.95 -9.37
C ASP A 292 -27.55 -11.80 -10.40
N ASP A 293 -28.15 -10.65 -10.12
CA ASP A 293 -27.98 -9.45 -10.96
C ASP A 293 -26.59 -8.82 -10.87
N ASN A 294 -25.84 -9.09 -9.79
CA ASN A 294 -24.53 -8.50 -9.54
C ASN A 294 -23.37 -9.27 -10.21
N TYR A 295 -23.63 -10.44 -10.79
CA TYR A 295 -22.60 -11.21 -11.50
C TYR A 295 -23.14 -11.91 -12.76
N GLN A 296 -22.22 -12.32 -13.64
CA GLN A 296 -22.50 -13.24 -14.72
C GLN A 296 -21.40 -14.29 -14.85
N MET A 297 -21.82 -15.52 -15.13
CA MET A 297 -20.93 -16.64 -15.37
C MET A 297 -20.63 -16.76 -16.86
N GLY A 298 -19.37 -16.57 -17.24
CA GLY A 298 -18.90 -16.83 -18.60
C GLY A 298 -18.66 -18.31 -18.87
N LYS A 299 -17.95 -18.60 -19.94
CA LYS A 299 -17.47 -19.95 -20.27
C LYS A 299 -16.32 -20.36 -19.35
N THR A 300 -15.36 -19.47 -19.09
CA THR A 300 -14.13 -19.74 -18.31
C THR A 300 -13.89 -18.77 -17.14
N LYS A 301 -14.61 -17.64 -17.12
CA LYS A 301 -14.42 -16.55 -16.13
C LYS A 301 -15.71 -16.15 -15.43
N ILE A 302 -15.57 -15.64 -14.21
CA ILE A 302 -16.61 -14.94 -13.47
C ILE A 302 -16.49 -13.43 -13.73
N PHE A 303 -17.64 -12.78 -13.91
CA PHE A 303 -17.78 -11.36 -14.17
C PHE A 303 -18.66 -10.74 -13.07
N ILE A 304 -18.15 -9.78 -12.30
CA ILE A 304 -18.90 -9.09 -11.23
C ILE A 304 -19.12 -7.64 -11.68
N LYS A 305 -20.37 -7.19 -11.66
CA LYS A 305 -20.78 -5.87 -12.16
C LYS A 305 -20.37 -4.77 -11.20
N ALA A 306 -20.82 -4.88 -9.96
CA ALA A 306 -20.70 -3.83 -8.96
C ALA A 306 -19.38 -3.96 -8.16
N PRO A 307 -18.57 -2.90 -8.03
CA PRO A 307 -17.37 -2.93 -7.18
C PRO A 307 -17.71 -3.20 -5.70
N GLU A 308 -18.88 -2.80 -5.24
CA GLU A 308 -19.39 -3.06 -3.88
C GLU A 308 -19.46 -4.56 -3.58
N SER A 309 -19.91 -5.37 -4.54
CA SER A 309 -19.96 -6.83 -4.42
C SER A 309 -18.56 -7.46 -4.29
N LEU A 310 -17.56 -6.87 -4.95
CA LEU A 310 -16.17 -7.30 -4.80
C LEU A 310 -15.62 -6.93 -3.42
N PHE A 311 -15.90 -5.71 -2.93
CA PHE A 311 -15.47 -5.30 -1.60
C PHE A 311 -16.05 -6.19 -0.50
N LEU A 312 -17.32 -6.60 -0.63
CA LEU A 312 -17.93 -7.56 0.28
C LEU A 312 -17.15 -8.90 0.34
N LEU A 313 -16.75 -9.44 -0.82
CA LEU A 313 -15.95 -10.67 -0.88
C LEU A 313 -14.59 -10.53 -0.17
N GLU A 314 -13.92 -9.39 -0.36
CA GLU A 314 -12.62 -9.12 0.28
C GLU A 314 -12.77 -8.95 1.79
N GLU A 315 -13.76 -8.18 2.24
CA GLU A 315 -14.01 -7.95 3.67
C GLU A 315 -14.35 -9.26 4.40
N MET A 316 -15.21 -10.09 3.81
CA MET A 316 -15.54 -11.40 4.39
C MET A 316 -14.32 -12.32 4.45
N ARG A 317 -13.41 -12.22 3.47
CA ARG A 317 -12.17 -12.99 3.43
C ARG A 317 -11.19 -12.53 4.50
N GLU A 318 -11.03 -11.22 4.70
CA GLU A 318 -10.21 -10.67 5.78
C GLU A 318 -10.71 -11.12 7.15
N ARG A 319 -12.03 -11.11 7.39
CA ARG A 319 -12.61 -11.61 8.64
C ARG A 319 -12.28 -13.08 8.91
N LYS A 320 -12.19 -13.94 7.89
CA LYS A 320 -11.73 -15.33 8.05
C LYS A 320 -10.26 -15.39 8.46
N TYR A 321 -9.40 -14.59 7.84
CA TYR A 321 -7.98 -14.51 8.23
C TYR A 321 -7.79 -14.02 9.64
N ASP A 322 -8.53 -13.01 10.09
CA ASP A 322 -8.50 -12.55 11.47
C ASP A 322 -8.83 -13.68 12.46
N GLY A 323 -9.83 -14.50 12.12
CA GLY A 323 -10.19 -15.69 12.90
C GLY A 323 -9.01 -16.66 13.05
N TYR A 324 -8.37 -17.03 11.93
CA TYR A 324 -7.22 -17.93 11.96
C TYR A 324 -5.99 -17.32 12.63
N ALA A 325 -5.73 -16.03 12.40
CA ALA A 325 -4.65 -15.29 13.06
C ALA A 325 -4.83 -15.31 14.58
N ARG A 326 -6.04 -15.12 15.10
CA ARG A 326 -6.33 -15.23 16.54
C ARG A 326 -6.06 -16.63 17.10
N VAL A 327 -6.38 -17.68 16.35
CA VAL A 327 -6.08 -19.07 16.76
C VAL A 327 -4.57 -19.27 16.89
N ILE A 328 -3.80 -18.84 15.87
CA ILE A 328 -2.34 -18.93 15.87
C ILE A 328 -1.75 -18.10 17.02
N GLN A 329 -2.20 -16.86 17.18
CA GLN A 329 -1.75 -15.96 18.26
C GLN A 329 -2.05 -16.55 19.64
N LYS A 330 -3.22 -17.15 19.85
CA LYS A 330 -3.59 -17.81 21.10
C LYS A 330 -2.67 -19.00 21.40
N ALA A 331 -2.45 -19.87 20.42
CA ALA A 331 -1.55 -21.02 20.57
C ALA A 331 -0.10 -20.58 20.87
N PHE A 332 0.39 -19.58 20.15
CA PHE A 332 1.71 -18.99 20.35
C PHE A 332 1.85 -18.41 21.76
N ARG A 333 0.94 -17.52 22.18
CA ARG A 333 0.96 -16.91 23.52
C ARG A 333 0.87 -17.98 24.61
N GLN A 334 0.03 -19.00 24.43
CA GLN A 334 -0.11 -20.11 25.38
C GLN A 334 1.18 -20.91 25.52
N TYR A 335 1.87 -21.22 24.41
CA TYR A 335 3.14 -21.94 24.44
C TYR A 335 4.20 -21.16 25.23
N PHE A 336 4.37 -19.87 24.93
CA PHE A 336 5.36 -19.03 25.62
C PHE A 336 4.99 -18.79 27.10
N ALA A 337 3.72 -18.59 27.41
CA ALA A 337 3.25 -18.48 28.79
C ALA A 337 3.53 -19.75 29.59
N ARG A 338 3.25 -20.93 29.03
CA ARG A 338 3.56 -22.23 29.67
C ARG A 338 5.06 -22.41 29.89
N LYS A 339 5.89 -22.09 28.89
CA LYS A 339 7.35 -22.17 29.00
C LYS A 339 7.90 -21.24 30.07
N GLN A 340 7.40 -20.01 30.13
CA GLN A 340 7.80 -19.04 31.16
C GLN A 340 7.37 -19.49 32.56
N TYR A 341 6.15 -20.02 32.69
CA TYR A 341 5.63 -20.55 33.94
C TYR A 341 6.43 -21.75 34.45
N GLN A 342 6.81 -22.67 33.56
CA GLN A 342 7.67 -23.80 33.91
C GLN A 342 9.04 -23.34 34.43
N LYS A 343 9.68 -22.37 33.74
CA LYS A 343 10.94 -21.76 34.18
C LYS A 343 10.80 -21.11 35.57
N LEU A 344 9.68 -20.44 35.83
CA LEU A 344 9.42 -19.82 37.13
C LEU A 344 9.28 -20.87 38.24
N LYS A 345 8.64 -22.01 37.96
CA LYS A 345 8.56 -23.14 38.89
C LYS A 345 9.91 -23.77 39.18
N GLU A 346 10.75 -23.95 38.17
CA GLU A 346 12.12 -24.46 38.33
C GLU A 346 12.93 -23.53 39.23
N GLN A 347 12.92 -22.22 38.96
CA GLN A 347 13.59 -21.21 39.80
C GLN A 347 13.07 -21.22 41.24
N ALA A 348 11.74 -21.32 41.42
CA ALA A 348 11.14 -21.43 42.74
C ALA A 348 11.53 -22.72 43.47
N SER A 349 11.73 -23.81 42.71
CA SER A 349 12.22 -25.06 43.22
C SER A 349 13.67 -24.91 43.71
N ASP A 350 14.57 -24.40 42.88
CA ASP A 350 16.00 -24.27 43.19
C ASP A 350 16.26 -23.42 44.44
N LEU A 351 15.41 -22.42 44.71
CA LEU A 351 15.56 -21.55 45.88
C LEU A 351 15.33 -22.26 47.22
N LEU A 352 14.39 -23.22 47.30
CA LEU A 352 13.98 -23.81 48.59
C LEU A 352 14.16 -25.34 48.69
N VAL A 353 14.49 -26.07 47.60
CA VAL A 353 14.68 -27.54 47.67
C VAL A 353 15.87 -27.84 48.57
N GLY A 354 15.70 -28.79 49.50
CA GLY A 354 16.76 -29.24 50.41
C GLY A 354 17.16 -28.23 51.49
N LYS A 355 16.54 -27.04 51.52
CA LYS A 355 16.85 -25.96 52.48
C LYS A 355 15.70 -25.62 53.43
N LYS A 356 14.46 -26.00 53.08
CA LYS A 356 13.26 -25.79 53.91
C LYS A 356 12.24 -26.89 53.67
N GLU A 357 11.63 -27.42 54.72
CA GLU A 357 10.52 -28.38 54.66
C GLU A 357 9.32 -27.76 53.94
N ARG A 358 8.82 -28.46 52.92
CA ARG A 358 7.84 -27.92 51.97
C ARG A 358 6.45 -28.47 52.19
N ARG A 359 5.46 -27.62 52.00
CA ARG A 359 4.07 -28.06 51.78
C ARG A 359 3.94 -28.63 50.37
N ARG A 360 3.29 -29.79 50.23
CA ARG A 360 3.09 -30.49 48.94
C ARG A 360 2.52 -29.60 47.82
N TYR A 361 1.74 -28.58 48.15
CA TYR A 361 1.03 -27.74 47.18
C TYR A 361 1.71 -26.40 46.84
N SER A 362 2.83 -26.04 47.48
CA SER A 362 3.43 -24.70 47.30
C SER A 362 4.00 -24.43 45.89
N LEU A 363 4.43 -25.46 45.17
CA LEU A 363 4.90 -25.39 43.77
C LEU A 363 3.84 -25.86 42.74
N ASN A 364 2.87 -26.65 43.18
CA ASN A 364 1.85 -27.22 42.29
C ASN A 364 0.67 -26.25 42.05
N ARG A 365 0.66 -25.09 42.71
CA ARG A 365 -0.29 -23.99 42.46
C ARG A 365 0.13 -23.08 41.31
N ASN A 366 -0.84 -22.38 40.73
CA ASN A 366 -0.60 -21.30 39.79
C ASN A 366 -0.08 -20.07 40.52
N PHE A 367 1.01 -19.49 40.00
CA PHE A 367 1.60 -18.24 40.46
C PHE A 367 0.84 -17.11 39.77
N ILE A 368 -0.08 -16.48 40.49
CA ILE A 368 -1.02 -15.46 39.99
C ILE A 368 -0.40 -14.06 40.05
N GLY A 369 0.54 -13.83 40.97
CA GLY A 369 1.09 -12.52 41.31
C GLY A 369 0.13 -11.73 42.20
N ASP A 370 -0.98 -11.26 41.65
CA ASP A 370 -1.95 -10.43 42.36
C ASP A 370 -3.10 -11.27 42.96
N TYR A 371 -3.07 -11.48 44.27
CA TYR A 371 -4.07 -12.23 45.02
C TYR A 371 -5.11 -11.36 45.73
N ILE A 372 -4.99 -10.03 45.64
CA ILE A 372 -5.92 -9.10 46.29
C ILE A 372 -6.78 -8.32 45.29
N GLY A 373 -6.52 -8.47 43.99
CA GLY A 373 -7.33 -7.85 42.92
C GLY A 373 -7.10 -6.35 42.82
N LEU A 374 -5.85 -5.91 42.66
CA LEU A 374 -5.48 -4.49 42.61
C LEU A 374 -5.96 -3.76 41.35
N GLU A 375 -6.44 -4.48 40.33
CA GLU A 375 -7.15 -3.86 39.21
C GLU A 375 -8.46 -3.20 39.66
N ASP A 376 -9.14 -3.80 40.65
CA ASP A 376 -10.42 -3.31 41.19
C ASP A 376 -10.25 -2.41 42.44
N ASN A 377 -9.00 -2.13 42.86
CA ASN A 377 -8.71 -1.33 44.06
C ASN A 377 -7.93 -0.03 43.73
N PRO A 378 -8.63 1.03 43.30
CA PRO A 378 -8.00 2.29 42.89
C PRO A 378 -7.30 3.04 44.04
N ALA A 379 -7.74 2.84 45.29
CA ALA A 379 -7.15 3.49 46.46
C ALA A 379 -5.71 3.02 46.71
N ILE A 380 -5.48 1.71 46.69
CA ILE A 380 -4.14 1.14 46.82
C ILE A 380 -3.27 1.49 45.61
N ARG A 381 -3.84 1.49 44.41
CA ARG A 381 -3.11 1.80 43.17
C ARG A 381 -2.64 3.26 43.12
N ALA A 382 -3.38 4.18 43.74
CA ALA A 382 -2.97 5.58 43.91
C ALA A 382 -1.74 5.73 44.83
N LEU A 383 -1.58 4.86 45.84
CA LEU A 383 -0.44 4.89 46.76
C LEU A 383 0.86 4.41 46.11
N ILE A 384 0.79 3.41 45.23
CA ILE A 384 1.97 2.81 44.58
C ILE A 384 2.37 3.59 43.31
N GLY A 385 1.36 4.07 42.57
CA GLY A 385 1.53 4.80 41.32
C GLY A 385 0.79 4.13 40.17
N LYS A 386 -0.01 4.89 39.43
CA LYS A 386 -0.94 4.38 38.39
C LYS A 386 -0.27 3.52 37.29
N ARG A 387 1.02 3.74 37.02
CA ARG A 387 1.79 3.06 35.96
C ARG A 387 2.80 2.04 36.49
N GLU A 388 2.91 1.85 37.81
CA GLU A 388 3.82 0.82 38.33
C GLU A 388 3.24 -0.57 38.07
N ARG A 389 4.07 -1.44 37.50
CA ARG A 389 3.74 -2.86 37.33
C ARG A 389 3.77 -3.53 38.69
N ILE A 390 2.74 -4.31 38.97
CA ILE A 390 2.66 -5.13 40.19
C ILE A 390 3.16 -6.53 39.84
N GLU A 391 4.14 -7.01 40.59
CA GLU A 391 4.71 -8.34 40.41
C GLU A 391 4.05 -9.33 41.36
N PHE A 392 3.73 -8.90 42.59
CA PHE A 392 3.07 -9.73 43.59
C PHE A 392 2.23 -8.88 44.55
N ALA A 393 1.09 -9.38 44.99
CA ALA A 393 0.26 -8.75 46.02
C ALA A 393 -0.50 -9.80 46.84
N GLU A 394 -0.36 -9.76 48.17
CA GLU A 394 -1.05 -10.65 49.12
C GLU A 394 -1.35 -9.89 50.43
N THR A 395 -2.50 -10.15 51.07
CA THR A 395 -2.72 -9.73 52.47
C THR A 395 -2.02 -10.71 53.41
N VAL A 396 -0.98 -10.24 54.10
CA VAL A 396 -0.10 -11.04 54.97
C VAL A 396 -0.26 -10.66 56.45
N ASN A 397 0.19 -11.53 57.34
CA ASN A 397 0.32 -11.22 58.77
C ASN A 397 1.71 -10.64 59.05
N LYS A 398 1.75 -9.45 59.68
CA LYS A 398 2.98 -8.80 60.14
C LYS A 398 3.05 -8.83 61.66
N TYR A 399 4.17 -9.29 62.19
CA TYR A 399 4.43 -9.40 63.62
C TYR A 399 5.26 -8.21 64.10
N ASP A 400 4.97 -7.70 65.30
CA ASP A 400 5.80 -6.71 65.97
C ASP A 400 6.80 -7.36 66.95
N ARG A 401 7.58 -6.54 67.66
CA ARG A 401 8.59 -7.02 68.63
C ARG A 401 7.97 -7.74 69.85
N ARG A 402 6.67 -7.57 70.10
CA ARG A 402 5.91 -8.28 71.14
C ARG A 402 5.13 -9.46 70.55
N PHE A 403 5.43 -9.85 69.32
CA PHE A 403 4.77 -10.91 68.57
C PHE A 403 3.26 -10.67 68.34
N LYS A 404 2.82 -9.41 68.38
CA LYS A 404 1.43 -9.05 68.09
C LYS A 404 1.18 -9.02 66.58
N VAL A 405 0.14 -9.71 66.14
CA VAL A 405 -0.24 -9.82 64.73
C VAL A 405 -0.99 -8.59 64.24
N THR A 406 -0.63 -8.12 63.05
CA THR A 406 -1.38 -7.11 62.29
C THR A 406 -1.44 -7.47 60.81
N LYS A 407 -2.62 -7.38 60.19
CA LYS A 407 -2.76 -7.60 58.74
C LYS A 407 -2.15 -6.45 57.94
N ARG A 408 -1.43 -6.76 56.87
CA ARG A 408 -0.86 -5.79 55.91
C ARG A 408 -1.02 -6.31 54.49
N ASP A 409 -1.32 -5.41 53.55
CA ASP A 409 -1.25 -5.75 52.14
C ASP A 409 0.21 -5.59 51.70
N LEU A 410 0.86 -6.72 51.43
CA LEU A 410 2.24 -6.83 50.95
C LEU A 410 2.22 -6.74 49.43
N ILE A 411 2.92 -5.76 48.87
CA ILE A 411 2.93 -5.54 47.43
C ILE A 411 4.36 -5.39 46.93
N LEU A 412 4.73 -6.21 45.94
CA LEU A 412 6.02 -6.17 45.26
C LEU A 412 5.86 -5.50 43.89
N THR A 413 6.75 -4.55 43.62
CA THR A 413 6.93 -3.89 42.33
C THR A 413 8.37 -4.10 41.86
N PRO A 414 8.74 -3.73 40.61
CA PRO A 414 10.14 -3.76 40.16
C PRO A 414 11.12 -2.87 40.93
N LYS A 415 10.63 -2.00 41.83
CA LYS A 415 11.45 -1.04 42.58
C LYS A 415 11.40 -1.26 44.09
N CYS A 416 10.23 -1.61 44.61
CA CYS A 416 9.95 -1.54 46.04
C CYS A 416 9.05 -2.68 46.50
N VAL A 417 9.20 -3.03 47.78
CA VAL A 417 8.26 -3.80 48.58
C VAL A 417 7.48 -2.83 49.46
N TYR A 418 6.16 -2.83 49.33
CA TYR A 418 5.25 -2.00 50.12
C TYR A 418 4.50 -2.85 51.14
N LEU A 419 4.37 -2.33 52.36
CA LEU A 419 3.45 -2.84 53.38
C LEU A 419 2.39 -1.77 53.61
N ILE A 420 1.18 -2.04 53.13
CA ILE A 420 0.04 -1.14 53.28
C ILE A 420 -0.80 -1.61 54.47
N GLY A 421 -1.20 -0.65 55.30
CA GLY A 421 -2.10 -0.90 56.43
C GLY A 421 -3.31 0.01 56.36
N ARG A 422 -4.27 -0.22 57.24
CA ARG A 422 -5.47 0.61 57.39
C ARG A 422 -5.37 1.43 58.66
N GLU A 423 -5.66 2.73 58.58
CA GLU A 423 -5.77 3.62 59.74
C GLU A 423 -7.13 4.29 59.80
N LYS A 424 -7.65 4.45 61.03
CA LYS A 424 -8.89 5.17 61.28
C LYS A 424 -8.61 6.67 61.26
N VAL A 425 -9.29 7.41 60.41
CA VAL A 425 -9.17 8.87 60.30
C VAL A 425 -9.66 9.51 61.61
N LYS A 426 -8.78 10.29 62.26
CA LYS A 426 -9.03 10.83 63.61
C LYS A 426 -9.68 12.22 63.62
N LYS A 427 -9.59 12.97 62.52
CA LYS A 427 -10.04 14.38 62.39
C LYS A 427 -10.63 14.62 60.99
N GLY A 428 -11.54 15.59 60.86
CA GLY A 428 -12.17 15.99 59.59
C GLY A 428 -13.52 15.31 59.31
N PRO A 429 -14.14 15.61 58.14
CA PRO A 429 -15.46 15.09 57.76
C PRO A 429 -15.49 13.57 57.58
N GLU A 430 -14.35 12.93 57.32
CA GLU A 430 -14.21 11.47 57.20
C GLU A 430 -13.81 10.79 58.52
N LYS A 431 -13.97 11.48 59.67
CA LYS A 431 -13.60 10.94 60.98
C LYS A 431 -14.35 9.64 61.25
N GLY A 432 -13.60 8.57 61.48
CA GLY A 432 -14.14 7.24 61.74
C GLY A 432 -13.99 6.25 60.58
N CYS A 433 -13.76 6.74 59.36
CA CYS A 433 -13.49 5.90 58.19
C CYS A 433 -12.08 5.30 58.27
N TYR A 434 -11.91 4.10 57.70
CA TYR A 434 -10.60 3.48 57.54
C TYR A 434 -10.03 3.85 56.18
N ARG A 435 -8.77 4.29 56.16
CA ARG A 435 -8.05 4.62 54.93
C ARG A 435 -6.78 3.79 54.80
N GLU A 436 -6.48 3.34 53.59
CA GLU A 436 -5.24 2.68 53.25
C GLU A 436 -4.08 3.68 53.29
N ILE A 437 -3.01 3.30 53.98
CA ILE A 437 -1.79 4.08 54.05
C ILE A 437 -0.55 3.18 53.92
N ILE A 438 0.51 3.71 53.31
CA ILE A 438 1.79 3.03 53.27
C ILE A 438 2.40 3.04 54.67
N LYS A 439 2.49 1.87 55.30
CA LYS A 439 3.14 1.70 56.62
C LYS A 439 4.63 1.51 56.48
N ARG A 440 5.07 0.91 55.38
CA ARG A 440 6.48 0.74 55.07
C ARG A 440 6.67 0.66 53.56
N LYS A 441 7.73 1.29 53.06
CA LYS A 441 8.23 1.17 51.69
C LYS A 441 9.70 0.77 51.79
N ILE A 442 10.06 -0.36 51.20
CA ILE A 442 11.42 -0.89 51.21
C ILE A 442 11.89 -0.93 49.76
N GLU A 443 12.90 -0.14 49.41
CA GLU A 443 13.52 -0.23 48.10
C GLU A 443 14.27 -1.55 47.98
N ILE A 444 14.15 -2.21 46.83
CA ILE A 444 14.71 -3.55 46.62
C ILE A 444 16.22 -3.58 46.86
N GLU A 445 16.94 -2.53 46.44
CA GLU A 445 18.40 -2.41 46.57
C GLU A 445 18.88 -2.28 48.04
N ASN A 446 17.96 -1.87 48.94
CA ASN A 446 18.23 -1.72 50.37
C ASN A 446 17.98 -3.01 51.16
N ILE A 447 17.42 -4.05 50.55
CA ILE A 447 17.30 -5.37 51.19
C ILE A 447 18.70 -5.96 51.33
N SER A 448 19.08 -6.36 52.55
CA SER A 448 20.40 -6.94 52.82
C SER A 448 20.39 -8.46 52.60
N HIS A 449 19.42 -9.14 53.21
CA HIS A 449 19.18 -10.58 53.06
C HIS A 449 17.74 -10.90 53.51
N VAL A 450 17.31 -12.10 53.22
CA VAL A 450 16.03 -12.64 53.68
C VAL A 450 16.27 -13.92 54.47
N SER A 451 15.69 -14.02 55.65
CA SER A 451 15.85 -15.17 56.54
C SER A 451 14.57 -16.00 56.61
N LEU A 452 14.72 -17.31 56.58
CA LEU A 452 13.65 -18.30 56.72
C LEU A 452 14.08 -19.37 57.73
N SER A 453 13.12 -19.94 58.47
CA SER A 453 13.36 -21.20 59.19
C SER A 453 13.52 -22.36 58.21
N THR A 454 14.00 -23.51 58.70
CA THR A 454 14.05 -24.76 57.95
C THR A 454 12.72 -25.53 57.98
N HIS A 455 11.77 -25.15 58.83
CA HIS A 455 10.50 -25.85 59.06
C HIS A 455 9.36 -25.53 58.06
N GLN A 456 8.29 -26.33 58.12
CA GLN A 456 7.06 -26.19 57.30
C GLN A 456 6.12 -25.03 57.75
N ASP A 457 6.65 -23.83 57.99
CA ASP A 457 5.84 -22.65 58.38
C ASP A 457 5.50 -21.74 57.18
N ASP A 458 5.16 -20.47 57.39
CA ASP A 458 5.07 -19.43 56.34
C ASP A 458 5.89 -18.16 56.67
N PHE A 459 6.81 -18.26 57.62
CA PHE A 459 7.55 -17.11 58.13
C PHE A 459 8.70 -16.70 57.20
N ILE A 460 8.83 -15.40 57.02
CA ILE A 460 9.92 -14.72 56.33
C ILE A 460 10.32 -13.49 57.14
N VAL A 461 11.63 -13.26 57.28
CA VAL A 461 12.16 -11.99 57.77
C VAL A 461 12.89 -11.26 56.64
N ILE A 462 12.41 -10.08 56.27
CA ILE A 462 13.09 -9.20 55.31
C ILE A 462 14.02 -8.28 56.10
N HIS A 463 15.33 -8.43 55.93
CA HIS A 463 16.34 -7.56 56.55
C HIS A 463 16.69 -6.41 55.62
N VAL A 464 16.76 -5.20 56.17
CA VAL A 464 17.04 -3.96 55.43
C VAL A 464 18.34 -3.36 55.96
N LYS A 465 19.18 -2.84 55.07
CA LYS A 465 20.46 -2.20 55.46
C LYS A 465 20.19 -1.01 56.37
N ASN A 466 20.86 -0.97 57.51
CA ASN A 466 20.77 0.12 58.49
C ASN A 466 19.34 0.42 58.99
N ASP A 467 18.43 -0.56 58.92
CA ASP A 467 17.03 -0.40 59.32
C ASP A 467 16.49 -1.72 59.93
N TYR A 468 15.36 -1.67 60.62
CA TYR A 468 14.80 -2.83 61.33
C TYR A 468 14.21 -3.88 60.37
N GLY A 469 14.30 -5.17 60.70
CA GLY A 469 13.69 -6.24 59.89
C GLY A 469 12.16 -6.24 59.90
N SER A 470 11.54 -6.85 58.88
CA SER A 470 10.09 -7.11 58.84
C SER A 470 9.81 -8.60 58.93
N LEU A 471 9.26 -9.06 60.06
CA LEU A 471 8.75 -10.43 60.23
C LEU A 471 7.34 -10.54 59.66
N LEU A 472 7.19 -11.39 58.65
CA LEU A 472 5.97 -11.59 57.88
C LEU A 472 5.64 -13.08 57.82
N GLU A 473 4.37 -13.42 57.84
CA GLU A 473 3.86 -14.74 57.51
C GLU A 473 3.11 -14.64 56.18
N ILE A 474 3.64 -15.30 55.15
CA ILE A 474 3.26 -15.14 53.74
C ILE A 474 2.83 -16.50 53.19
N THR A 475 1.55 -16.66 52.85
CA THR A 475 1.01 -17.94 52.35
C THR A 475 1.58 -18.28 50.98
N PHE A 476 1.79 -17.27 50.14
CA PHE A 476 2.42 -17.42 48.82
C PHE A 476 3.93 -17.14 48.84
N LYS A 477 4.63 -17.42 49.95
CA LYS A 477 6.06 -17.13 50.15
C LYS A 477 6.98 -17.60 49.03
N THR A 478 6.72 -18.78 48.47
CA THR A 478 7.57 -19.37 47.43
C THR A 478 7.54 -18.50 46.17
N GLU A 479 6.36 -18.05 45.78
CA GLU A 479 6.21 -17.14 44.65
C GLU A 479 6.78 -15.76 44.97
N PHE A 480 6.44 -15.21 46.14
CA PHE A 480 6.98 -13.92 46.60
C PHE A 480 8.51 -13.90 46.58
N LEU A 481 9.18 -14.91 47.15
CA LEU A 481 10.64 -15.00 47.17
C LEU A 481 11.24 -15.17 45.78
N THR A 482 10.60 -15.95 44.92
CA THR A 482 11.08 -16.15 43.54
C THR A 482 11.05 -14.84 42.77
N LEU A 483 9.95 -14.09 42.88
CA LEU A 483 9.79 -12.79 42.26
C LEU A 483 10.71 -11.75 42.89
N LEU A 484 10.84 -11.73 44.22
CA LEU A 484 11.72 -10.82 44.94
C LEU A 484 13.19 -11.05 44.56
N ASN A 485 13.66 -12.30 44.56
CA ASN A 485 15.02 -12.64 44.14
C ASN A 485 15.29 -12.21 42.70
N LYS A 486 14.34 -12.46 41.79
CA LYS A 486 14.44 -12.03 40.39
C LYS A 486 14.54 -10.50 40.27
N LYS A 487 13.65 -9.75 40.93
CA LYS A 487 13.66 -8.27 40.88
C LYS A 487 14.92 -7.69 41.55
N PHE A 488 15.40 -8.32 42.62
CA PHE A 488 16.67 -7.97 43.27
C PHE A 488 17.86 -8.19 42.35
N GLN A 489 17.91 -9.32 41.63
CA GLN A 489 18.96 -9.62 40.68
C GLN A 489 18.94 -8.67 39.46
N GLU A 490 17.76 -8.36 38.93
CA GLU A 490 17.58 -7.36 37.86
C GLU A 490 18.08 -5.96 38.25
N ARG A 491 18.00 -5.61 39.54
CA ARG A 491 18.39 -4.30 40.09
C ARG A 491 19.86 -4.21 40.48
N THR A 492 20.38 -5.26 41.10
CA THR A 492 21.70 -5.24 41.76
C THR A 492 22.77 -6.05 41.00
N ASN A 493 22.38 -6.76 39.93
CA ASN A 493 23.20 -7.75 39.22
C ASN A 493 23.75 -8.87 40.13
N LYS A 494 23.17 -9.08 41.32
CA LYS A 494 23.56 -10.11 42.29
C LYS A 494 22.31 -10.87 42.77
N PRO A 495 22.41 -12.19 43.05
CA PRO A 495 21.29 -12.91 43.64
C PRO A 495 21.01 -12.39 45.06
N LEU A 496 19.75 -12.46 45.48
CA LEU A 496 19.36 -12.13 46.85
C LEU A 496 19.97 -13.16 47.81
N ASN A 497 20.63 -12.68 48.86
CA ASN A 497 21.12 -13.56 49.91
C ASN A 497 19.93 -14.09 50.73
N ILE A 498 19.62 -15.38 50.59
CA ILE A 498 18.54 -16.05 51.33
C ILE A 498 19.18 -17.03 52.32
N GLN A 499 18.98 -16.77 53.60
CA GLN A 499 19.53 -17.56 54.70
C GLN A 499 18.46 -18.48 55.29
N PHE A 500 18.85 -19.71 55.57
CA PHE A 500 18.01 -20.71 56.22
C PHE A 500 18.63 -21.02 57.57
N SER A 501 17.96 -20.63 58.65
CA SER A 501 18.44 -20.77 60.02
C SER A 501 17.23 -20.84 60.96
N ASP A 502 17.30 -21.73 61.95
CA ASP A 502 16.27 -21.91 62.97
C ASP A 502 16.46 -21.00 64.19
#